data_AF-A0A0A2BI39-F1
#
_entry.id   AF-A0A0A2BI39-F1
#
_cell.length_a   1.000
_cell.length_b   1.000
_cell.length_c   1.000
_cell.angle_alpha   90.00
_cell.angle_beta   90.00
_cell.angle_gamma   90.00
#
_symmetry.space_group_name_H-M   'P 1'
#
loop_
_entity.id
_entity.type
_entity.pdbx_description
1 polymer ?
#
loop_
_entity_poly.entity_id
_entity_poly.type
_entity_poly.pdbx_seq_one_letter_code
_entity_poly.pdbx_strand_id
1 'polypeptide(L)'
;MQANIDYINTYGPGFDVLHFIRLANINPAASSLSRDLLIGSSAIVVWMFSESKRLEIKYFWVVIISTFLIAFAFSAPLFLFLRELRLIEDQKYN
;
A
#
# COMPACT_ATOMS: atom_id res chain seq x y z
N MET A 1 -3.65 2.82 13.30
CA MET A 1 -3.76 4.29 13.44
C MET A 1 -3.06 4.78 14.71
N GLN A 2 -3.31 4.17 15.88
CA GLN A 2 -2.67 4.55 17.16
C GLN A 2 -1.14 4.66 17.07
N ALA A 3 -0.46 3.64 16.54
CA ALA A 3 1.00 3.64 16.40
C ALA A 3 1.55 4.81 15.54
N ASN A 4 0.83 5.26 14.51
CA ASN A 4 1.28 6.38 13.67
C ASN A 4 1.07 7.72 14.37
N ILE A 5 -0.03 7.86 15.14
CA ILE A 5 -0.30 9.03 15.97
C ILE A 5 0.75 9.13 17.09
N ASP A 6 1.02 8.01 17.76
CA ASP A 6 2.04 7.94 18.81
C ASP A 6 3.42 8.29 18.26
N TYR A 7 3.77 7.82 17.06
CA TYR A 7 5.02 8.17 16.40
C TYR A 7 5.15 9.69 16.15
N ILE A 8 4.11 10.33 15.60
CA ILE A 8 4.11 11.78 15.37
C ILE A 8 4.22 12.56 16.69
N ASN A 9 3.49 12.14 17.72
CA ASN A 9 3.55 12.77 19.04
C ASN A 9 4.91 12.58 19.73
N THR A 10 5.58 11.45 19.50
CA THR A 10 6.86 11.10 20.15
C THR A 10 8.06 11.73 19.45
N TYR A 11 8.06 11.76 18.11
CA TYR A 11 9.22 12.17 17.29
C TYR A 11 9.04 13.52 16.58
N GLY A 12 7.87 14.14 16.69
CA GLY A 12 7.60 15.51 16.22
C GLY A 12 6.98 15.59 14.80
N PRO A 13 6.65 16.81 14.33
CA PRO A 13 5.94 17.05 13.07
C PRO A 13 6.79 16.81 11.80
N GLY A 14 8.09 16.58 11.94
CA GLY A 14 8.95 16.22 10.81
C GLY A 14 8.75 14.74 10.48
N PHE A 15 8.22 14.45 9.29
CA PHE A 15 8.14 13.08 8.78
C PHE A 15 9.57 12.58 8.48
N ASP A 16 10.30 12.19 9.52
CA ASP A 16 11.67 11.66 9.39
C ASP A 16 11.60 10.20 8.96
N VAL A 17 11.51 10.02 7.64
CA VAL A 17 11.48 8.72 6.98
C VAL A 17 12.67 7.86 7.40
N LEU A 18 13.85 8.46 7.59
CA LEU A 18 15.05 7.72 8.01
C LEU A 18 14.91 7.22 9.45
N HIS A 19 14.40 8.06 10.35
CA HIS A 19 14.13 7.65 11.74
C HIS A 19 13.04 6.57 11.82
N PHE A 20 11.97 6.71 11.03
CA PHE A 20 10.91 5.69 10.94
C PHE A 20 11.47 4.33 10.51
N ILE A 21 12.28 4.30 9.44
CA ILE A 21 12.94 3.07 8.96
C ILE A 21 13.85 2.48 10.04
N ARG A 22 14.56 3.32 10.80
CA ARG A 22 15.41 2.87 11.91
C ARG A 22 14.59 2.17 12.99
N LEU A 23 13.46 2.74 13.40
CA LEU A 23 12.57 2.14 14.39
C LEU A 23 11.91 0.86 13.88
N ALA A 24 11.54 0.82 12.60
CA ALA A 24 11.01 -0.39 11.96
C ALA A 24 12.03 -1.56 11.94
N ASN A 25 13.31 -1.28 12.20
CA ASN A 25 14.39 -2.28 12.28
C ASN A 25 15.05 -2.38 13.66
N ILE A 26 14.43 -1.81 14.71
CA ILE A 26 15.05 -1.71 16.04
C ILE A 26 15.31 -3.07 16.71
N ASN A 27 14.50 -4.08 16.38
CA ASN A 27 14.62 -5.42 16.92
C ASN A 27 14.31 -6.48 15.83
N PRO A 28 14.70 -7.75 16.04
CA PRO A 28 14.50 -8.81 15.05
C PRO A 28 13.04 -9.01 14.63
N ALA A 29 12.09 -8.89 15.55
CA ALA A 29 10.67 -9.07 15.24
C ALA A 29 10.12 -7.95 14.34
N ALA A 30 10.42 -6.69 14.68
CA ALA A 30 10.04 -5.52 13.88
C ALA A 30 10.69 -5.57 12.48
N SER A 31 11.96 -5.97 12.41
CA SER A 31 12.65 -6.11 11.12
C SER A 31 12.07 -7.26 10.28
N SER A 32 11.73 -8.39 10.90
CA SER A 32 11.07 -9.51 10.20
C SER A 32 9.73 -9.07 9.61
N LEU A 33 8.87 -8.44 10.41
CA LEU A 33 7.57 -7.95 9.95
C LEU A 33 7.70 -6.91 8.83
N SER A 34 8.68 -6.00 8.94
CA SER A 34 8.96 -5.00 7.91
C SER A 34 9.40 -5.64 6.59
N ARG A 35 10.22 -6.71 6.64
CA ARG A 35 10.66 -7.46 5.46
C ARG A 35 9.51 -8.24 4.84
N ASP A 36 8.69 -8.91 5.65
CA ASP A 36 7.52 -9.65 5.17
C ASP A 36 6.56 -8.70 4.44
N LEU A 37 6.29 -7.53 5.04
CA LEU A 37 5.47 -6.50 4.43
C LEU A 37 6.11 -5.96 3.15
N LEU A 38 7.41 -5.68 3.13
CA LEU A 38 8.10 -5.15 1.96
C LEU A 38 8.06 -6.14 0.78
N ILE A 39 8.42 -7.40 1.02
CA ILE A 39 8.43 -8.44 -0.01
C ILE A 39 7.00 -8.69 -0.50
N GLY A 40 6.05 -8.92 0.40
CA GLY A 40 4.65 -9.18 0.05
C GLY A 40 3.98 -8.02 -0.68
N SER A 41 4.13 -6.79 -0.17
CA SER A 41 3.53 -5.61 -0.82
C SER A 41 4.16 -5.32 -2.18
N SER A 42 5.47 -5.51 -2.35
CA SER A 42 6.13 -5.32 -3.65
C SER A 42 5.60 -6.29 -4.72
N ALA A 43 5.46 -7.57 -4.36
CA ALA A 43 4.88 -8.58 -5.26
C ALA A 43 3.44 -8.23 -5.65
N ILE A 44 2.62 -7.81 -4.69
CA ILE A 44 1.23 -7.42 -4.94
C ILE A 44 1.18 -6.15 -5.81
N VAL A 45 2.01 -5.14 -5.55
CA VAL A 45 2.06 -3.91 -6.38
C VAL A 45 2.43 -4.21 -7.83
N VAL A 46 3.41 -5.10 -8.06
CA VAL A 46 3.76 -5.54 -9.42
C VAL A 46 2.57 -6.23 -10.10
N TRP A 47 1.89 -7.12 -9.39
CA TRP A 47 0.68 -7.76 -9.90
C TRP A 47 -0.44 -6.75 -10.19
N MET A 48 -0.70 -5.82 -9.28
CA MET A 48 -1.71 -4.77 -9.45
C MET A 48 -1.41 -3.90 -10.68
N PHE A 49 -0.14 -3.59 -10.93
CA PHE A 49 0.27 -2.86 -12.13
C PHE A 49 -0.02 -3.66 -13.42
N SER A 50 0.38 -4.93 -13.46
CA SER A 50 0.10 -5.83 -14.59
C SER A 50 -1.41 -5.96 -14.85
N GLU A 51 -2.19 -6.16 -13.80
CA GLU A 51 -3.64 -6.33 -13.87
C GLU A 51 -4.35 -5.03 -14.25
N SER A 52 -3.89 -3.88 -13.75
CA SER A 52 -4.37 -2.56 -14.13
C SER A 52 -4.15 -2.29 -15.63
N LYS A 53 -3.04 -2.77 -16.20
CA LYS A 53 -2.79 -2.65 -17.64
C LYS A 53 -3.70 -3.57 -18.44
N ARG A 54 -3.90 -4.81 -17.98
CA ARG A 54 -4.78 -5.81 -18.63
C ARG A 54 -6.23 -5.33 -18.71
N LEU A 55 -6.73 -4.70 -17.65
CA LEU A 55 -8.13 -4.25 -17.54
C LEU A 55 -8.30 -2.75 -17.88
N GLU A 56 -7.24 -2.04 -18.28
CA GLU A 56 -7.27 -0.61 -18.59
C GLU A 56 -7.84 0.28 -17.46
N ILE A 57 -7.54 -0.04 -16.20
CA ILE A 57 -8.05 0.70 -15.03
C ILE A 57 -7.46 2.13 -15.02
N LYS A 58 -8.29 3.14 -15.26
CA LYS A 58 -7.90 4.56 -15.40
C LYS A 58 -7.33 5.21 -14.12
N TYR A 59 -7.81 4.82 -12.95
CA TYR A 59 -7.50 5.47 -11.67
C TYR A 59 -6.48 4.73 -10.80
N PHE A 60 -5.66 3.85 -11.40
CA PHE A 60 -4.65 3.09 -10.67
C PHE A 60 -3.64 3.97 -9.89
N TRP A 61 -3.33 5.17 -10.38
CA TRP A 61 -2.44 6.10 -9.67
C TRP A 61 -2.94 6.46 -8.26
N VAL A 62 -4.26 6.48 -8.02
CA VAL A 62 -4.85 6.73 -6.69
C VAL A 62 -4.51 5.60 -5.72
N VAL A 63 -4.47 4.36 -6.20
CA VAL A 63 -4.04 3.18 -5.42
C VAL A 63 -2.57 3.31 -5.01
N ILE A 64 -1.71 3.74 -5.94
CA ILE A 64 -0.29 3.96 -5.63
C ILE A 64 -0.10 5.08 -4.60
N ILE A 65 -0.77 6.23 -4.78
CA ILE A 65 -0.70 7.34 -3.83
C ILE A 65 -1.21 6.92 -2.45
N SER A 66 -2.36 6.24 -2.37
CA SER A 66 -2.91 5.77 -1.09
C SER A 66 -2.04 4.75 -0.37
N THR A 67 -1.20 4.00 -1.11
CA THR A 67 -0.22 3.08 -0.51
C THR A 67 0.81 3.82 0.34
N PHE A 68 1.28 4.99 -0.11
CA PHE A 68 2.27 5.80 0.60
C PHE A 68 1.66 6.80 1.58
N LEU A 69 0.48 7.35 1.28
CA LEU A 69 -0.18 8.35 2.15
C LEU A 69 -0.98 7.72 3.29
N ILE A 70 -1.53 6.52 3.11
CA ILE A 70 -2.43 5.88 4.09
C ILE A 70 -1.79 4.59 4.62
N ALA A 71 -1.80 3.53 3.81
CA ALA A 71 -1.17 2.24 4.09
C ALA A 71 -1.43 1.26 2.94
N PHE A 72 -0.53 0.29 2.76
CA PHE A 72 -0.75 -0.85 1.88
C PHE A 72 -2.04 -1.63 2.21
N ALA A 73 -2.34 -1.79 3.50
CA ALA A 73 -3.54 -2.49 3.95
C ALA A 73 -4.87 -1.81 3.52
N PHE A 74 -4.83 -0.51 3.20
CA PHE A 74 -5.97 0.22 2.65
C PHE A 74 -5.97 0.20 1.12
N SER A 75 -4.81 0.41 0.50
CA SER A 75 -4.71 0.51 -0.96
C SER A 75 -5.00 -0.81 -1.68
N ALA A 76 -4.61 -1.96 -1.11
CA ALA A 76 -4.87 -3.27 -1.72
C ALA A 76 -6.38 -3.60 -1.85
N PRO A 77 -7.21 -3.46 -0.80
CA PRO A 77 -8.67 -3.57 -0.93
C PRO A 77 -9.28 -2.55 -1.91
N LEU A 78 -8.78 -1.30 -1.91
CA LEU A 78 -9.23 -0.27 -2.86
C LEU A 78 -8.97 -0.70 -4.31
N PHE A 79 -7.80 -1.28 -4.59
CA PHE A 79 -7.51 -1.83 -5.92
C PHE A 79 -8.44 -2.97 -6.30
N LEU A 80 -8.67 -3.92 -5.39
CA LEU A 80 -9.59 -5.04 -5.64
C LEU A 80 -11.00 -4.56 -5.95
N PHE A 81 -11.47 -3.51 -5.28
CA PHE A 81 -12.74 -2.86 -5.57
C PHE A 81 -12.78 -2.28 -6.99
N LEU A 82 -11.78 -1.48 -7.39
CA LEU A 82 -11.70 -0.92 -8.74
C LEU A 82 -11.62 -1.99 -9.82
N ARG A 83 -10.87 -3.07 -9.54
CA ARG A 83 -10.75 -4.24 -10.40
C ARG A 83 -12.10 -4.91 -10.62
N GLU A 84 -12.88 -5.12 -9.56
CA GLU A 84 -14.20 -5.76 -9.65
C GLU A 84 -15.17 -4.93 -10.49
N LEU A 85 -15.20 -3.60 -10.30
CA LEU A 85 -16.01 -2.71 -11.11
C LEU A 85 -15.69 -2.82 -12.60
N ARG A 86 -14.40 -2.93 -12.94
CA ARG A 86 -13.96 -3.04 -14.33
C ARG A 86 -14.32 -4.38 -14.96
N LEU A 87 -14.18 -5.47 -14.20
CA LEU A 87 -14.61 -6.80 -14.66
C LEU A 87 -16.11 -6.86 -14.95
N ILE A 88 -16.94 -6.24 -14.10
CA ILE A 88 -18.38 -6.14 -14.31
C ILE A 88 -18.71 -5.33 -15.56
N GLU A 89 -17.97 -4.25 -15.82
CA GLU A 89 -18.13 -3.45 -17.03
C GLU A 89 -17.79 -4.27 -18.28
N ASP A 90 -16.63 -4.94 -18.30
CA ASP A 90 -16.20 -5.78 -19.42
C ASP A 90 -17.19 -6.93 -19.69
N GLN A 91 -17.81 -7.51 -18.66
CA GLN A 91 -18.84 -8.54 -18.80
C GLN A 91 -20.15 -8.03 -19.42
N LYS A 92 -20.48 -6.74 -19.28
CA LYS A 92 -21.71 -6.17 -19.86
C LYS A 92 -21.60 -5.90 -21.36
N TYR A 93 -20.38 -5.75 -21.88
CA TYR A 93 -20.10 -5.42 -23.27
C TYR A 93 -19.62 -6.62 -24.10
N ASN A 94 -19.47 -7.80 -23.49
CA ASN A 94 -19.23 -9.08 -24.15
C ASN A 94 -20.53 -9.90 -24.20
#